data_AF-A0A975AS47-F1
#
_entry.id   AF-A0A975AS47-F1
#
_cell.length_a   1.000
_cell.length_b   1.000
_cell.length_c   1.000
_cell.angle_alpha   90.00
_cell.angle_beta   90.00
_cell.angle_gamma   90.00
#
_symmetry.space_group_name_H-M   'P 1'
#
loop_
_entity.id
_entity.type
_entity.pdbx_description
1 polymer ?
#
loop_
_entity_poly.entity_id
_entity_poly.type
_entity_poly.pdbx_seq_one_letter_code
_entity_poly.pdbx_strand_id
1 'polypeptide(L)'
;MINWNAQFTQLIRKTNQAYWGNWSLSSEITPGAVGILDPATGLFKLISSEIPGVSDGNFIRTQVSSDWNAMTSDVSRTEVEVDLKGEAEDPETGVKATAGVQVQWKMGREGSMVSKCALDAESVLNNPDAVLGQNLDWLVQRAAQSGMGSDGRIAQGFGVITSVLFAKSGLNVGSMAADNTFSLTGTASGVHKMLGEASGKGSFTSTSESKSVDKHLWPSEAGVLASGSTPLAFTFASFDGRLLLPRWITHISAFQLVIRNSNGGTYIVDISLQYDTPRGRKSHQTTVSGGLSASIGDIPLDASNLVLDLSFRGVFSSESKRLQWSSPRGQWVGGVRHVDLYGVWPGETRAVDVEAGVA
;
A
#
# COMPACT_ATOMS: atom_id res chain seq x y z
N MET A 1 23.39 4.55 -1.73
CA MET A 1 22.29 5.54 -1.80
C MET A 1 21.03 4.86 -1.32
N ILE A 2 20.32 5.45 -0.34
CA ILE A 2 19.12 4.85 0.25
C ILE A 2 17.96 4.99 -0.73
N ASN A 3 17.21 3.92 -0.98
CA ASN A 3 15.96 4.01 -1.73
C ASN A 3 14.81 4.29 -0.76
N TRP A 4 14.52 5.57 -0.55
CA TRP A 4 13.48 6.02 0.37
C TRP A 4 12.09 5.56 -0.03
N ASN A 5 11.77 5.57 -1.33
CA ASN A 5 10.45 5.17 -1.78
C ASN A 5 10.16 3.68 -1.56
N ALA A 6 11.17 2.82 -1.78
CA ALA A 6 11.07 1.40 -1.47
C ALA A 6 10.84 1.17 0.03
N GLN A 7 11.62 1.82 0.89
CA GLN A 7 11.47 1.70 2.35
C GLN A 7 10.11 2.22 2.84
N PHE A 8 9.67 3.37 2.32
CA PHE A 8 8.36 3.95 2.65
C PHE A 8 7.23 3.03 2.20
N THR A 9 7.32 2.47 0.99
CA THR A 9 6.37 1.46 0.49
C THR A 9 6.28 0.26 1.43
N GLN A 10 7.41 -0.28 1.88
CA GLN A 10 7.40 -1.41 2.84
C GLN A 10 6.80 -1.03 4.20
N LEU A 11 7.02 0.20 4.66
CA LEU A 11 6.46 0.68 5.92
C LEU A 11 4.93 0.76 5.85
N ILE A 12 4.37 1.33 4.80
CA ILE A 12 2.92 1.55 4.66
C ILE A 12 2.16 0.28 4.29
N ARG A 13 2.84 -0.72 3.71
CA ARG A 13 2.25 -2.03 3.44
C ARG A 13 1.88 -2.83 4.69
N LYS A 14 2.38 -2.41 5.85
CA LYS A 14 1.95 -2.97 7.15
C LYS A 14 0.50 -2.63 7.47
N THR A 15 -0.03 -1.52 6.94
CA THR A 15 -1.44 -1.13 7.13
C THR A 15 -2.29 -1.48 5.92
N ASN A 16 -1.78 -1.28 4.69
CA ASN A 16 -2.46 -1.75 3.47
C ASN A 16 -1.44 -2.30 2.47
N GLN A 17 -1.46 -3.63 2.29
CA GLN A 17 -0.49 -4.34 1.46
C GLN A 17 -0.44 -3.87 0.00
N ALA A 18 -1.53 -3.30 -0.53
CA ALA A 18 -1.62 -2.87 -1.92
C ALA A 18 -1.05 -1.47 -2.19
N TYR A 19 -0.62 -0.75 -1.16
CA TYR A 19 -0.08 0.60 -1.34
C TYR A 19 1.33 0.60 -1.91
N TRP A 20 1.56 1.62 -2.72
CA TRP A 20 2.83 2.13 -3.19
C TRP A 20 3.04 3.51 -2.59
N GLY A 21 4.24 3.77 -2.08
CA GLY A 21 4.60 5.07 -1.52
C GLY A 21 4.86 6.10 -2.62
N ASN A 22 4.58 7.37 -2.31
CA ASN A 22 5.04 8.52 -3.05
C ASN A 22 5.92 9.39 -2.15
N TRP A 23 7.14 8.91 -1.86
CA TRP A 23 8.04 9.54 -0.89
C TRP A 23 8.31 11.02 -1.18
N SER A 24 8.52 11.36 -2.45
CA SER A 24 8.81 12.73 -2.88
C SER A 24 7.58 13.62 -3.02
N LEU A 25 6.38 13.09 -2.76
CA LEU A 25 5.11 13.80 -2.93
C LEU A 25 4.92 14.30 -4.38
N SER A 26 5.36 13.51 -5.38
CA SER A 26 5.25 13.87 -6.80
C SER A 26 3.80 14.04 -7.23
N SER A 27 3.46 15.18 -7.83
CA SER A 27 2.13 15.47 -8.35
C SER A 27 1.75 14.66 -9.60
N GLU A 28 2.68 13.92 -10.20
CA GLU A 28 2.42 13.01 -11.32
C GLU A 28 1.63 11.76 -10.90
N ILE A 29 1.57 11.48 -9.59
CA ILE A 29 0.80 10.39 -9.01
C ILE A 29 -0.67 10.83 -8.93
N THR A 30 -1.41 10.61 -10.01
CA THR A 30 -2.85 10.89 -10.08
C THR A 30 -3.63 9.62 -10.44
N PRO A 31 -4.89 9.49 -9.97
CA PRO A 31 -5.77 8.40 -10.42
C PRO A 31 -5.94 8.45 -11.94
N GLY A 32 -5.82 7.30 -12.60
CA GLY A 32 -5.88 7.18 -14.05
C GLY A 32 -4.54 7.42 -14.76
N ALA A 33 -3.50 7.88 -14.06
CA ALA A 33 -2.17 7.98 -14.66
C ALA A 33 -1.66 6.59 -15.08
N VAL A 34 -1.11 6.53 -16.29
CA VAL A 34 -0.59 5.33 -16.92
C VAL A 34 0.92 5.39 -16.90
N GLY A 35 1.57 4.31 -16.51
CA GLY A 35 3.02 4.29 -16.40
C GLY A 35 3.62 2.93 -16.16
N ILE A 36 4.92 2.96 -15.86
CA ILE A 36 5.71 1.79 -15.50
C ILE A 36 6.06 1.90 -14.02
N LEU A 37 5.72 0.87 -13.25
CA LEU A 37 6.03 0.76 -11.84
C LEU A 37 7.04 -0.35 -11.62
N ASP A 38 8.22 0.01 -11.13
CA ASP A 38 9.26 -0.95 -10.76
C ASP A 38 8.96 -1.52 -9.37
N PRO A 39 8.75 -2.84 -9.24
CA PRO A 39 8.34 -3.42 -7.97
C PRO A 39 9.47 -3.51 -6.94
N ALA A 40 10.72 -3.43 -7.35
CA ALA A 40 11.87 -3.45 -6.45
C ALA A 40 12.09 -2.10 -5.78
N THR A 41 11.83 -1.01 -6.51
CA THR A 41 12.11 0.36 -6.06
C THR A 41 10.85 1.14 -5.68
N GLY A 42 9.69 0.72 -6.16
CA GLY A 42 8.43 1.46 -6.08
C GLY A 42 8.39 2.71 -6.95
N LEU A 43 9.39 2.95 -7.81
CA LEU A 43 9.42 4.11 -8.68
C LEU A 43 8.38 3.99 -9.78
N PHE A 44 7.51 5.00 -9.86
CA PHE A 44 6.55 5.16 -10.95
C PHE A 44 7.13 6.11 -12.00
N LYS A 45 7.17 5.64 -13.25
CA LYS A 45 7.51 6.44 -14.42
C LYS A 45 6.25 6.72 -15.21
N LEU A 46 5.85 7.99 -15.28
CA LEU A 46 4.70 8.43 -16.05
C LEU A 46 4.90 8.18 -17.55
N ILE A 47 3.85 7.68 -18.21
CA ILE A 47 3.76 7.52 -19.67
C ILE A 47 2.61 8.36 -20.23
N SER A 48 1.48 8.42 -19.52
CA SER A 48 0.34 9.27 -19.85
C SER A 48 -0.34 9.71 -18.56
N SER A 49 -0.67 10.99 -18.43
CA SER A 49 -1.39 11.53 -17.27
C SER A 49 -2.86 11.12 -17.23
N GLU A 50 -3.40 10.67 -18.36
CA GLU A 50 -4.82 10.34 -18.53
C GLU A 50 -5.04 9.15 -19.45
N ILE A 51 -6.20 8.52 -19.30
CA ILE A 51 -6.74 7.49 -20.19
C ILE A 51 -7.79 8.17 -21.09
N PRO A 52 -7.81 7.90 -22.40
CA PRO A 52 -8.80 8.46 -23.31
C PRO A 52 -10.24 8.23 -22.83
N GLY A 53 -11.06 9.28 -22.89
CA GLY A 53 -12.48 9.21 -22.52
C GLY A 53 -12.76 9.05 -21.02
N VAL A 54 -11.72 9.07 -20.17
CA VAL A 54 -11.87 9.11 -18.71
C VAL A 54 -11.88 10.57 -18.25
N SER A 55 -12.87 10.92 -17.44
CA SER A 55 -13.09 12.27 -16.91
C SER A 55 -13.38 12.21 -15.41
N ASP A 56 -13.55 13.37 -14.76
CA ASP A 56 -13.83 13.47 -13.31
C ASP A 56 -15.00 12.58 -12.84
N GLY A 57 -16.03 12.37 -13.68
CA GLY A 57 -17.17 11.49 -13.35
C GLY A 57 -16.82 10.00 -13.24
N ASN A 58 -15.64 9.59 -13.69
CA ASN A 58 -15.12 8.23 -13.53
C ASN A 58 -14.38 8.03 -12.22
N PHE A 59 -14.26 9.06 -11.37
CA PHE A 59 -13.57 8.96 -10.10
C PHE A 59 -14.53 9.17 -8.93
N ILE A 60 -14.36 8.36 -7.90
CA ILE A 60 -15.04 8.53 -6.61
C ILE A 60 -14.05 9.17 -5.66
N ARG A 61 -14.35 10.39 -5.21
CA ARG A 61 -13.57 11.09 -4.19
C ARG A 61 -14.28 11.00 -2.85
N THR A 62 -13.61 10.40 -1.87
CA THR A 62 -14.10 10.26 -0.50
C THR A 62 -13.21 11.06 0.44
N GLN A 63 -13.80 11.96 1.22
CA GLN A 63 -13.07 12.70 2.26
C GLN A 63 -12.57 11.75 3.34
N VAL A 64 -11.32 11.93 3.76
CA VAL A 64 -10.67 11.11 4.78
C VAL A 64 -10.18 12.04 5.87
N SER A 65 -10.82 11.98 7.04
CA SER A 65 -10.43 12.76 8.22
C SER A 65 -9.76 11.85 9.24
N SER A 66 -8.53 11.43 8.95
CA SER A 66 -7.67 10.72 9.91
C SER A 66 -6.25 11.26 9.84
N ASP A 67 -5.49 11.06 10.92
CA ASP A 67 -4.07 11.34 10.92
C ASP A 67 -3.30 10.20 10.27
N TRP A 68 -2.41 10.53 9.35
CA TRP A 68 -1.46 9.58 8.79
C TRP A 68 -0.21 9.59 9.64
N ASN A 69 0.18 8.43 10.15
CA ASN A 69 1.35 8.28 10.98
C ASN A 69 2.10 6.99 10.67
N ALA A 70 3.19 7.10 9.93
CA ALA A 70 4.06 5.99 9.60
C ALA A 70 5.49 6.31 10.03
N MET A 71 6.02 5.57 11.01
CA MET A 71 7.39 5.75 11.51
C MET A 71 8.11 4.41 11.63
N THR A 72 9.43 4.41 11.46
CA THR A 72 10.26 3.27 11.87
C THR A 72 10.35 3.17 13.39
N SER A 73 10.62 1.98 13.92
CA SER A 73 10.53 1.67 15.36
C SER A 73 11.57 2.39 16.24
N ASP A 74 12.58 2.96 15.62
CA ASP A 74 13.72 3.68 16.19
C ASP A 74 13.54 5.22 16.13
N VAL A 75 12.36 5.67 15.71
CA VAL A 75 11.98 7.10 15.72
C VAL A 75 11.14 7.39 16.96
N SER A 76 11.50 8.47 17.67
CA SER A 76 10.71 9.00 18.79
C SER A 76 10.34 10.45 18.55
N ARG A 77 9.09 10.82 18.85
CA ARG A 77 8.57 12.20 18.75
C ARG A 77 8.59 12.87 20.13
N THR A 78 9.08 14.09 20.18
CA THR A 78 8.95 15.02 21.31
C THR A 78 8.38 16.34 20.83
N GLU A 79 7.69 17.05 21.72
CA GLU A 79 7.11 18.35 21.44
C GLU A 79 7.43 19.27 22.61
N VAL A 80 7.89 20.49 22.30
CA VAL A 80 8.24 21.49 23.30
C VAL A 80 7.71 22.86 22.88
N GLU A 81 7.28 23.65 23.87
CA GLU A 81 6.91 25.04 23.64
C GLU A 81 8.16 25.89 23.36
N VAL A 82 8.04 26.84 22.43
CA VAL A 82 9.13 27.74 22.05
C VAL A 82 8.63 29.18 21.94
N ASP A 83 9.50 30.13 22.25
CA ASP A 83 9.27 31.55 22.02
C ASP A 83 9.64 31.89 20.56
N LEU A 84 8.64 32.33 19.79
CA LEU A 84 8.77 32.73 18.38
C LEU A 84 9.18 34.20 18.23
N LYS A 85 9.33 34.94 19.34
CA LYS A 85 9.73 36.35 19.42
C LYS A 85 8.89 37.32 18.57
N GLY A 86 7.68 36.94 18.19
CA GLY A 86 6.81 37.72 17.31
C GLY A 86 7.27 37.76 15.84
N GLU A 87 8.21 36.89 15.44
CA GLU A 87 8.70 36.77 14.07
C GLU A 87 7.83 35.84 13.21
N ALA A 88 7.03 34.98 13.84
CA ALA A 88 6.12 34.07 13.16
C ALA A 88 4.73 34.69 13.00
N GLU A 89 4.30 34.86 11.76
CA GLU A 89 2.92 35.21 11.41
C GLU A 89 2.17 33.95 11.01
N ASP A 90 0.97 33.74 11.57
CA ASP A 90 0.10 32.66 11.12
C ASP A 90 -0.50 33.05 9.75
N PRO A 91 -0.16 32.35 8.65
CA PRO A 91 -0.58 32.74 7.31
C PRO A 91 -2.09 32.60 7.08
N GLU A 92 -2.83 31.91 7.95
CA GLU A 92 -4.28 31.83 7.87
C GLU A 92 -4.98 33.05 8.48
N THR A 93 -4.39 33.65 9.51
CA THR A 93 -5.04 34.74 10.28
C THR A 93 -4.34 36.09 10.16
N GLY A 94 -3.08 36.12 9.71
CA GLY A 94 -2.22 37.31 9.70
C GLY A 94 -1.77 37.75 11.10
N VAL A 95 -2.04 36.94 12.14
CA VAL A 95 -1.70 37.28 13.52
C VAL A 95 -0.27 36.83 13.82
N LYS A 96 0.53 37.76 14.36
CA LYS A 96 1.87 37.45 14.89
C LYS A 96 1.76 36.67 16.19
N ALA A 97 2.40 35.51 16.23
CA ALA A 97 2.48 34.66 17.41
C ALA A 97 3.81 34.87 18.14
N THR A 98 3.74 35.05 19.46
CA THR A 98 4.92 35.09 20.34
C THR A 98 5.24 33.71 20.92
N ALA A 99 4.26 32.82 21.03
CA ALA A 99 4.46 31.43 21.46
C ALA A 99 4.20 30.45 20.31
N GLY A 100 4.99 29.39 20.26
CA GLY A 100 4.92 28.33 19.26
C GLY A 100 5.23 26.97 19.83
N VAL A 101 5.24 25.98 18.94
CA VAL A 101 5.68 24.62 19.25
C VAL A 101 6.81 24.23 18.32
N GLN A 102 7.74 23.45 18.85
CA GLN A 102 8.72 22.71 18.09
C GLN A 102 8.42 21.22 18.26
N VAL A 103 8.03 20.57 17.17
CA VAL A 103 7.89 19.12 17.12
C VAL A 103 9.20 18.55 16.59
N GLN A 104 9.74 17.57 17.29
CA GLN A 104 11.05 17.00 17.04
C GLN A 104 10.94 15.49 16.90
N TRP A 105 11.58 14.93 15.87
CA TRP A 105 11.75 13.50 15.66
C TRP A 105 13.22 13.16 15.83
N LYS A 106 13.53 12.38 16.86
CA LYS A 106 14.85 11.77 17.04
C LYS A 106 14.87 10.46 16.27
N MET A 107 15.87 10.32 15.41
CA MET A 107 16.07 9.22 14.46
C MET A 107 17.31 8.42 14.88
N GLY A 108 17.12 7.20 15.37
CA GLY A 108 18.18 6.42 15.99
C GLY A 108 19.31 5.97 15.05
N ARG A 109 19.03 5.70 13.77
CA ARG A 109 20.03 5.21 12.81
C ARG A 109 19.85 5.81 11.42
N GLU A 110 20.85 5.58 10.56
CA GLU A 110 20.71 5.80 9.13
C GLU A 110 19.55 4.92 8.58
N GLY A 111 18.70 5.52 7.75
CA GLY A 111 17.49 4.86 7.24
C GLY A 111 16.27 4.90 8.16
N SER A 112 16.37 5.46 9.38
CA SER A 112 15.17 5.79 10.16
C SER A 112 14.31 6.79 9.38
N MET A 113 12.98 6.65 9.42
CA MET A 113 12.08 7.54 8.69
C MET A 113 10.77 7.83 9.44
N VAL A 114 10.19 8.97 9.13
CA VAL A 114 8.88 9.41 9.56
C VAL A 114 8.10 9.98 8.38
N SER A 115 6.83 9.59 8.28
CA SER A 115 5.82 10.21 7.44
C SER A 115 4.63 10.56 8.32
N LYS A 116 4.35 11.86 8.48
CA LYS A 116 3.26 12.37 9.31
C LYS A 116 2.50 13.42 8.50
N CYS A 117 1.22 13.14 8.23
CA CYS A 117 0.42 13.96 7.34
C CYS A 117 -1.01 14.13 7.87
N ALA A 118 -1.62 15.27 7.55
CA ALA A 118 -3.04 15.47 7.63
C ALA A 118 -3.68 14.94 6.32
N LEU A 119 -4.49 13.89 6.40
CA LEU A 119 -5.19 13.36 5.23
C LEU A 119 -6.30 14.29 4.77
N ASP A 120 -6.56 14.29 3.47
CA ASP A 120 -7.62 15.07 2.82
C ASP A 120 -8.69 14.15 2.25
N ALA A 121 -8.32 13.33 1.27
CA ALA A 121 -9.25 12.48 0.57
C ALA A 121 -8.55 11.30 -0.09
N GLU A 122 -9.31 10.27 -0.40
CA GLU A 122 -8.94 9.25 -1.35
C GLU A 122 -9.73 9.46 -2.64
N SER A 123 -9.05 9.37 -3.79
CA SER A 123 -9.71 9.39 -5.10
C SER A 123 -9.44 8.08 -5.81
N VAL A 124 -10.51 7.37 -6.17
CA VAL A 124 -10.47 6.02 -6.73
C VAL A 124 -11.07 6.02 -8.12
N LEU A 125 -10.45 5.33 -9.06
CA LEU A 125 -11.03 5.03 -10.37
C LEU A 125 -12.25 4.11 -10.17
N ASN A 126 -13.43 4.61 -10.48
CA ASN A 126 -14.67 3.87 -10.36
C ASN A 126 -14.74 2.75 -11.40
N ASN A 127 -15.05 1.54 -10.95
CA ASN A 127 -15.14 0.34 -11.80
C ASN A 127 -13.92 0.16 -12.73
N PRO A 128 -12.72 -0.05 -12.16
CA PRO A 128 -11.48 -0.10 -12.94
C PRO A 128 -11.50 -1.23 -13.98
N ASP A 129 -12.15 -2.37 -13.70
CA ASP A 129 -12.29 -3.45 -14.68
C ASP A 129 -12.99 -2.98 -15.98
N ALA A 130 -14.08 -2.20 -15.86
CA ALA A 130 -14.80 -1.70 -17.02
C ALA A 130 -14.02 -0.62 -17.76
N VAL A 131 -13.47 0.37 -17.04
CA VAL A 131 -12.71 1.48 -17.65
C VAL A 131 -11.46 0.98 -18.37
N LEU A 132 -10.69 0.12 -17.71
CA LEU A 132 -9.47 -0.43 -18.29
C LEU A 132 -9.77 -1.45 -19.40
N GLY A 133 -10.86 -2.21 -19.27
CA GLY A 133 -11.34 -3.12 -20.31
C GLY A 133 -11.71 -2.38 -21.60
N GLN A 134 -12.42 -1.25 -21.51
CA GLN A 134 -12.79 -0.42 -22.67
C GLN A 134 -11.57 0.22 -23.36
N ASN A 135 -10.51 0.48 -22.60
CA ASN A 135 -9.29 1.13 -23.09
C ASN A 135 -8.12 0.16 -23.34
N LEU A 136 -8.37 -1.15 -23.32
CA LEU A 136 -7.32 -2.16 -23.33
C LEU A 136 -6.44 -2.12 -24.59
N ASP A 137 -7.02 -1.88 -25.77
CA ASP A 137 -6.23 -1.78 -27.01
C ASP A 137 -5.32 -0.56 -27.02
N TRP A 138 -5.79 0.57 -26.48
CA TRP A 138 -4.96 1.76 -26.30
C TRP A 138 -3.84 1.51 -25.29
N LEU A 139 -4.13 0.83 -24.17
CA LEU A 139 -3.13 0.43 -23.18
C LEU A 139 -2.07 -0.50 -23.78
N VAL A 140 -2.46 -1.45 -24.62
CA VAL A 140 -1.54 -2.32 -25.37
C VAL A 140 -0.60 -1.52 -26.26
N GLN A 141 -1.13 -0.51 -26.98
CA GLN A 141 -0.30 0.36 -27.82
C GLN A 141 0.70 1.18 -26.99
N ARG A 142 0.28 1.72 -25.84
CA ARG A 142 1.16 2.47 -24.92
C ARG A 142 2.22 1.59 -24.27
N ALA A 143 1.88 0.36 -23.91
CA ALA A 143 2.83 -0.62 -23.41
C ALA A 143 3.90 -0.92 -24.47
N ALA A 144 3.50 -1.17 -25.72
CA ALA A 144 4.43 -1.44 -26.82
C ALA A 144 5.37 -0.24 -27.09
N GLN A 145 4.84 0.98 -27.12
CA GLN A 145 5.62 2.21 -27.29
C GLN A 145 6.64 2.45 -26.17
N SER A 146 6.37 1.93 -24.96
CA SER A 146 7.24 2.09 -23.79
C SER A 146 8.16 0.88 -23.54
N GLY A 147 8.17 -0.11 -24.45
CA GLY A 147 8.99 -1.32 -24.34
C GLY A 147 8.44 -2.38 -23.38
N MET A 148 7.23 -2.17 -22.84
CA MET A 148 6.54 -3.09 -21.93
C MET A 148 5.42 -3.89 -22.63
N GLY A 149 5.40 -3.92 -23.97
CA GLY A 149 4.40 -4.65 -24.74
C GLY A 149 4.99 -5.34 -25.96
N SER A 150 4.44 -6.52 -26.28
CA SER A 150 4.83 -7.34 -27.43
C SER A 150 3.65 -8.24 -27.83
N ASP A 151 3.47 -8.52 -29.13
CA ASP A 151 2.42 -9.41 -29.66
C ASP A 151 1.00 -9.14 -29.11
N GLY A 152 0.64 -7.86 -28.94
CA GLY A 152 -0.66 -7.45 -28.41
C GLY A 152 -0.87 -7.73 -26.91
N ARG A 153 0.22 -8.00 -26.18
CA ARG A 153 0.27 -8.31 -24.76
C ARG A 153 1.03 -7.22 -24.00
N ILE A 154 0.63 -7.01 -22.75
CA ILE A 154 1.25 -6.07 -21.80
C ILE A 154 2.03 -6.89 -20.77
N ALA A 155 3.26 -6.47 -20.47
CA ALA A 155 4.06 -7.04 -19.40
C ALA A 155 3.70 -6.44 -18.03
N GLN A 156 3.84 -7.24 -16.97
CA GLN A 156 3.65 -6.77 -15.60
C GLN A 156 4.63 -5.63 -15.27
N GLY A 157 4.19 -4.68 -14.46
CA GLY A 157 4.87 -3.41 -14.19
C GLY A 157 4.35 -2.26 -15.05
N PHE A 158 3.84 -2.51 -16.27
CA PHE A 158 3.06 -1.50 -16.99
C PHE A 158 1.61 -1.51 -16.51
N GLY A 159 1.01 -0.35 -16.36
CA GLY A 159 -0.33 -0.28 -15.77
C GLY A 159 -0.82 1.12 -15.46
N VAL A 160 -1.81 1.17 -14.58
CA VAL A 160 -2.57 2.38 -14.24
C VAL A 160 -2.67 2.56 -12.74
N ILE A 161 -2.52 3.79 -12.27
CA ILE A 161 -2.83 4.18 -10.90
C ILE A 161 -4.35 4.15 -10.70
N THR A 162 -4.84 3.29 -9.82
CA THR A 162 -6.29 3.06 -9.62
C THR A 162 -6.86 3.80 -8.42
N SER A 163 -6.06 4.15 -7.43
CA SER A 163 -6.45 5.00 -6.30
C SER A 163 -5.27 5.83 -5.85
N VAL A 164 -5.52 7.04 -5.36
CA VAL A 164 -4.54 7.90 -4.72
C VAL A 164 -5.10 8.44 -3.41
N LEU A 165 -4.34 8.24 -2.34
CA LEU A 165 -4.56 8.87 -1.04
C LEU A 165 -3.84 10.22 -1.02
N PHE A 166 -4.59 11.28 -0.75
CA PHE A 166 -4.10 12.66 -0.71
C PHE A 166 -3.93 13.17 0.72
N ALA A 167 -2.89 13.94 0.93
CA ALA A 167 -2.65 14.74 2.12
C ALA A 167 -2.88 16.23 1.81
N LYS A 168 -3.52 16.95 2.72
CA LYS A 168 -3.61 18.43 2.65
C LYS A 168 -2.34 19.10 3.16
N SER A 169 -1.61 18.44 4.03
CA SER A 169 -0.33 18.90 4.57
C SER A 169 0.43 17.75 5.25
N GLY A 170 1.74 17.90 5.43
CA GLY A 170 2.54 16.91 6.14
C GLY A 170 3.99 16.86 5.69
N LEU A 171 4.66 15.79 6.11
CA LEU A 171 6.08 15.59 5.89
C LEU A 171 6.43 14.12 5.67
N ASN A 172 7.45 13.90 4.85
CA ASN A 172 8.22 12.68 4.72
C ASN A 172 9.68 13.03 5.01
N VAL A 173 10.28 12.41 6.02
CA VAL A 173 11.66 12.69 6.42
C VAL A 173 12.40 11.40 6.72
N GLY A 174 13.57 11.23 6.09
CA GLY A 174 14.45 10.07 6.21
C GLY A 174 15.84 10.50 6.66
N SER A 175 16.40 9.80 7.65
CA SER A 175 17.74 10.12 8.15
C SER A 175 18.85 9.54 7.28
N MET A 176 19.80 10.38 6.87
CA MET A 176 21.03 9.94 6.19
C MET A 176 22.19 9.65 7.16
N ALA A 177 21.94 9.73 8.47
CA ALA A 177 22.95 9.49 9.50
C ALA A 177 22.34 8.87 10.77
N ALA A 178 23.15 8.20 11.59
CA ALA A 178 22.72 7.74 12.91
C ALA A 178 22.62 8.89 13.93
N ASP A 179 21.80 8.72 14.97
CA ASP A 179 21.56 9.73 16.02
C ASP A 179 21.28 11.12 15.44
N ASN A 180 20.33 11.18 14.51
CA ASN A 180 19.92 12.41 13.86
C ASN A 180 18.63 12.93 14.49
N THR A 181 18.36 14.19 14.26
CA THR A 181 17.15 14.84 14.73
C THR A 181 16.65 15.76 13.64
N PHE A 182 15.36 15.69 13.34
CA PHE A 182 14.66 16.67 12.52
C PHE A 182 13.60 17.36 13.37
N SER A 183 13.43 18.67 13.22
CA SER A 183 12.37 19.41 13.88
C SER A 183 11.63 20.35 12.94
N LEU A 184 10.36 20.54 13.24
CA LEU A 184 9.43 21.46 12.61
C LEU A 184 8.94 22.44 13.68
N THR A 185 9.13 23.74 13.42
CA THR A 185 8.76 24.81 14.35
C THR A 185 7.75 25.75 13.72
N GLY A 186 6.76 26.20 14.48
CA GLY A 186 5.78 27.20 14.04
C GLY A 186 4.76 27.53 15.12
N THR A 187 3.70 28.22 14.73
CA THR A 187 2.55 28.42 15.62
C THR A 187 1.94 27.07 15.99
N ALA A 188 1.43 26.92 17.21
CA ALA A 188 0.81 25.65 17.66
C ALA A 188 -0.28 25.19 16.69
N SER A 189 -1.18 26.09 16.31
CA SER A 189 -2.23 25.87 15.32
C SER A 189 -1.67 25.41 13.97
N GLY A 190 -0.67 26.10 13.42
CA GLY A 190 -0.09 25.77 12.12
C GLY A 190 0.56 24.39 12.11
N VAL A 191 1.36 24.08 13.14
CA VAL A 191 2.07 22.79 13.26
C VAL A 191 1.11 21.63 13.54
N HIS A 192 0.13 21.79 14.43
CA HIS A 192 -0.86 20.74 14.68
C HIS A 192 -1.71 20.45 13.44
N LYS A 193 -2.09 21.48 12.67
CA LYS A 193 -2.75 21.29 11.36
C LYS A 193 -1.83 20.61 10.34
N MET A 194 -0.55 20.97 10.31
CA MET A 194 0.46 20.36 9.44
C MET A 194 0.54 18.84 9.66
N LEU A 195 0.49 18.40 10.91
CA LEU A 195 0.66 17.01 11.32
C LEU A 195 -0.66 16.23 11.42
N GLY A 196 -1.81 16.85 11.11
CA GLY A 196 -3.12 16.21 11.18
C GLY A 196 -3.70 16.07 12.59
N GLU A 197 -3.12 16.78 13.56
CA GLU A 197 -3.56 16.83 14.95
C GLU A 197 -4.67 17.88 15.16
N ALA A 198 -4.88 18.76 14.16
CA ALA A 198 -5.99 19.71 14.10
C ALA A 198 -6.56 19.84 12.68
N SER A 199 -7.80 20.33 12.58
CA SER A 199 -8.47 20.62 11.30
C SER A 199 -8.02 21.95 10.71
N GLY A 200 -7.88 22.01 9.39
CA GLY A 200 -7.44 23.20 8.64
C GLY A 200 -6.20 22.93 7.80
N LYS A 201 -5.64 23.99 7.18
CA LYS A 201 -4.42 23.92 6.39
C LYS A 201 -3.20 24.09 7.31
N GLY A 202 -2.23 23.19 7.19
CA GLY A 202 -0.98 23.27 7.93
C GLY A 202 -0.02 24.32 7.41
N SER A 203 0.83 24.80 8.31
CA SER A 203 1.97 25.67 8.01
C SER A 203 3.07 25.46 9.05
N PHE A 204 4.27 25.95 8.74
CA PHE A 204 5.40 25.96 9.67
C PHE A 204 6.25 27.21 9.42
N THR A 205 7.06 27.61 10.38
CA THR A 205 7.93 28.79 10.29
C THR A 205 9.37 28.40 9.95
N SER A 206 9.84 27.25 10.46
CA SER A 206 11.18 26.76 10.14
C SER A 206 11.31 25.26 10.32
N THR A 207 12.35 24.70 9.72
CA THR A 207 12.81 23.34 9.99
C THR A 207 14.26 23.38 10.42
N SER A 208 14.69 22.39 11.20
CA SER A 208 16.09 22.22 11.57
C SER A 208 16.46 20.75 11.63
N GLU A 209 17.72 20.46 11.32
CA GLU A 209 18.26 19.11 11.39
C GLU A 209 19.65 19.12 12.05
N SER A 210 19.94 18.11 12.89
CA SER A 210 21.26 18.00 13.53
C SER A 210 22.32 17.38 12.60
N LYS A 211 21.90 16.56 11.64
CA LYS A 211 22.71 15.94 10.57
C LYS A 211 21.87 15.82 9.29
N SER A 212 22.48 15.34 8.21
CA SER A 212 21.84 15.22 6.90
C SER A 212 20.55 14.37 6.93
N VAL A 213 19.49 14.91 6.34
CA VAL A 213 18.20 14.26 6.12
C VAL A 213 17.78 14.40 4.66
N ASP A 214 16.98 13.45 4.19
CA ASP A 214 16.14 13.60 3.00
C ASP A 214 14.74 14.02 3.48
N LYS A 215 14.21 15.14 2.99
CA LYS A 215 12.94 15.71 3.46
C LYS A 215 12.06 16.21 2.33
N HIS A 216 10.78 15.89 2.41
CA HIS A 216 9.72 16.41 1.54
C HIS A 216 8.58 16.91 2.42
N LEU A 217 8.21 18.17 2.22
CA LEU A 217 7.21 18.88 3.02
C LEU A 217 6.09 19.35 2.11
N TRP A 218 4.86 19.32 2.61
CA TRP A 218 3.72 19.95 1.97
C TRP A 218 2.94 20.79 2.98
N PRO A 219 2.89 22.13 2.85
CA PRO A 219 3.59 22.92 1.84
C PRO A 219 5.12 22.80 1.95
N SER A 220 5.83 23.06 0.85
CA SER A 220 7.30 22.95 0.81
C SER A 220 8.03 24.16 1.38
N GLU A 221 7.37 25.30 1.44
CA GLU A 221 7.92 26.57 1.89
C GLU A 221 7.43 26.91 3.30
N ALA A 222 8.28 27.59 4.07
CA ALA A 222 7.90 28.10 5.38
C ALA A 222 6.99 29.34 5.25
N GLY A 223 6.09 29.51 6.21
CA GLY A 223 5.20 30.68 6.29
C GLY A 223 4.07 30.70 5.26
N VAL A 224 3.85 29.60 4.53
CA VAL A 224 2.76 29.50 3.55
C VAL A 224 1.77 28.41 3.94
N LEU A 225 0.54 28.54 3.45
CA LEU A 225 -0.47 27.49 3.51
C LEU A 225 -0.37 26.59 2.28
N ALA A 226 -0.73 25.32 2.44
CA ALA A 226 -0.90 24.42 1.30
C ALA A 226 -1.90 24.98 0.27
N SER A 227 -1.46 25.09 -0.99
CA SER A 227 -2.28 25.56 -2.11
C SER A 227 -3.34 24.53 -2.53
N GLY A 228 -3.12 23.26 -2.22
CA GLY A 228 -4.04 22.16 -2.49
C GLY A 228 -3.59 20.89 -1.78
N SER A 229 -4.06 19.74 -2.25
CA SER A 229 -3.68 18.43 -1.70
C SER A 229 -2.58 17.80 -2.53
N THR A 230 -1.72 17.02 -1.88
CA THR A 230 -0.61 16.30 -2.51
C THR A 230 -0.82 14.79 -2.42
N PRO A 231 -0.46 14.00 -3.45
CA PRO A 231 -0.53 12.54 -3.39
C PRO A 231 0.51 11.96 -2.43
N LEU A 232 0.07 11.09 -1.51
CA LEU A 232 0.91 10.49 -0.48
C LEU A 232 1.20 9.00 -0.75
N ALA A 233 0.18 8.26 -1.13
CA ALA A 233 0.26 6.84 -1.44
C ALA A 233 -0.76 6.50 -2.53
N PHE A 234 -0.53 5.41 -3.25
CA PHE A 234 -1.39 5.02 -4.35
C PHE A 234 -1.52 3.51 -4.49
N THR A 235 -2.57 3.05 -5.18
CA THR A 235 -2.69 1.67 -5.65
C THR A 235 -2.49 1.62 -7.16
N PHE A 236 -2.01 0.49 -7.64
CA PHE A 236 -1.68 0.29 -9.04
C PHE A 236 -2.32 -1.01 -9.55
N ALA A 237 -2.83 -0.98 -10.77
CA ALA A 237 -3.24 -2.17 -11.49
C ALA A 237 -2.31 -2.40 -12.67
N SER A 238 -1.83 -3.62 -12.82
CA SER A 238 -0.95 -4.03 -13.92
C SER A 238 -1.63 -5.09 -14.78
N PHE A 239 -0.89 -5.73 -15.67
CA PHE A 239 -1.42 -6.68 -16.63
C PHE A 239 -0.49 -7.88 -16.80
N ASP A 240 -1.08 -9.07 -16.96
CA ASP A 240 -0.41 -10.24 -17.52
C ASP A 240 -0.99 -10.51 -18.91
N GLY A 241 -0.29 -10.04 -19.94
CA GLY A 241 -0.81 -10.01 -21.30
C GLY A 241 -2.00 -9.06 -21.43
N ARG A 242 -3.22 -9.62 -21.47
CA ARG A 242 -4.48 -8.85 -21.52
C ARG A 242 -5.31 -9.06 -20.26
N LEU A 243 -4.82 -9.85 -19.31
CA LEU A 243 -5.46 -10.06 -18.02
C LEU A 243 -5.10 -8.93 -17.08
N LEU A 244 -6.09 -8.16 -16.64
CA LEU A 244 -5.91 -7.14 -15.61
C LEU A 244 -5.51 -7.78 -14.27
N LEU A 245 -4.46 -7.28 -13.63
CA LEU A 245 -4.05 -7.62 -12.27
C LEU A 245 -4.32 -6.41 -11.36
N PRO A 246 -5.46 -6.37 -10.65
CA PRO A 246 -5.77 -5.29 -9.73
C PRO A 246 -4.87 -5.35 -8.50
N ARG A 247 -4.62 -4.19 -7.86
CA ARG A 247 -3.81 -4.10 -6.63
C ARG A 247 -2.42 -4.74 -6.78
N TRP A 248 -1.78 -4.60 -7.94
CA TRP A 248 -0.51 -5.25 -8.26
C TRP A 248 0.64 -4.68 -7.40
N ILE A 249 1.39 -5.57 -6.72
CA ILE A 249 2.51 -5.17 -5.83
C ILE A 249 3.87 -5.76 -6.22
N THR A 250 3.88 -6.78 -7.08
CA THR A 250 5.07 -7.52 -7.50
C THR A 250 4.74 -8.38 -8.70
N HIS A 251 5.76 -8.86 -9.42
CA HIS A 251 5.58 -9.82 -10.48
C HIS A 251 5.03 -11.15 -9.94
N ILE A 252 3.95 -11.65 -10.55
CA ILE A 252 3.30 -12.92 -10.19
C ILE A 252 3.27 -13.81 -11.44
N SER A 253 3.93 -14.97 -11.42
CA SER A 253 3.86 -15.93 -12.53
C SER A 253 2.64 -16.85 -12.43
N ALA A 254 2.29 -17.26 -11.21
CA ALA A 254 1.15 -18.10 -10.88
C ALA A 254 0.78 -17.89 -9.41
N PHE A 255 -0.44 -18.25 -9.04
CA PHE A 255 -0.87 -18.29 -7.65
C PHE A 255 -0.34 -19.54 -6.94
N GLN A 256 -0.06 -19.39 -5.64
CA GLN A 256 0.32 -20.48 -4.74
C GLN A 256 -0.51 -20.44 -3.47
N LEU A 257 -1.04 -21.60 -3.09
CA LEU A 257 -1.67 -21.83 -1.79
C LEU A 257 -0.71 -22.61 -0.89
N VAL A 258 -0.36 -22.05 0.25
CA VAL A 258 0.48 -22.70 1.26
C VAL A 258 -0.39 -23.12 2.44
N ILE A 259 -0.42 -24.41 2.73
CA ILE A 259 -1.15 -24.98 3.86
C ILE A 259 -0.15 -25.35 4.95
N ARG A 260 -0.25 -24.71 6.12
CA ARG A 260 0.68 -24.88 7.23
C ARG A 260 0.02 -25.64 8.37
N ASN A 261 0.46 -26.86 8.61
CA ASN A 261 0.10 -27.66 9.78
C ASN A 261 1.22 -27.66 10.84
N SER A 262 2.26 -26.85 10.63
CA SER A 262 3.40 -26.69 11.53
C SER A 262 3.08 -25.87 12.78
N ASN A 263 1.96 -25.15 12.80
CA ASN A 263 1.59 -24.22 13.88
C ASN A 263 0.77 -24.91 14.99
N GLY A 264 1.21 -26.09 15.43
CA GLY A 264 0.58 -26.85 16.53
C GLY A 264 -0.53 -27.82 16.09
N GLY A 265 -0.64 -28.12 14.80
CA GLY A 265 -1.52 -29.16 14.30
C GLY A 265 -0.88 -30.55 14.33
N THR A 266 -1.62 -31.55 14.81
CA THR A 266 -1.16 -32.95 14.89
C THR A 266 -1.94 -33.90 13.98
N TYR A 267 -3.06 -33.43 13.43
CA TYR A 267 -3.89 -34.20 12.51
C TYR A 267 -3.21 -34.44 11.17
N ILE A 268 -3.54 -35.56 10.53
CA ILE A 268 -3.38 -35.72 9.08
C ILE A 268 -4.60 -35.09 8.42
N VAL A 269 -4.38 -34.20 7.46
CA VAL A 269 -5.45 -33.47 6.77
C VAL A 269 -5.41 -33.79 5.28
N ASP A 270 -6.53 -34.30 4.75
CA ASP A 270 -6.76 -34.45 3.32
C ASP A 270 -7.20 -33.11 2.74
N ILE A 271 -6.54 -32.68 1.67
CA ILE A 271 -6.73 -31.37 1.05
C ILE A 271 -7.27 -31.59 -0.36
N SER A 272 -8.37 -30.92 -0.69
CA SER A 272 -8.93 -30.87 -2.05
C SER A 272 -9.14 -29.41 -2.43
N LEU A 273 -8.36 -28.91 -3.40
CA LEU A 273 -8.55 -27.61 -4.01
C LEU A 273 -9.26 -27.77 -5.35
N GLN A 274 -10.25 -26.93 -5.62
CA GLN A 274 -10.93 -26.84 -6.91
C GLN A 274 -10.99 -25.39 -7.36
N TYR A 275 -10.90 -25.16 -8.67
CA TYR A 275 -11.04 -23.81 -9.25
C TYR A 275 -11.44 -23.87 -10.72
N ASP A 276 -12.01 -22.77 -11.20
CA ASP A 276 -12.38 -22.59 -12.60
C ASP A 276 -11.25 -21.89 -13.37
N THR A 277 -11.10 -22.26 -14.65
CA THR A 277 -10.25 -21.57 -15.62
C THR A 277 -11.04 -21.41 -16.93
N PRO A 278 -10.62 -20.56 -17.87
CA PRO A 278 -11.21 -20.53 -19.22
C PRO A 278 -11.16 -21.87 -19.95
N ARG A 279 -10.28 -22.79 -19.53
CA ARG A 279 -10.15 -24.15 -20.09
C ARG A 279 -10.97 -25.21 -19.35
N GLY A 280 -11.81 -24.78 -18.40
CA GLY A 280 -12.64 -25.63 -17.56
C GLY A 280 -12.12 -25.78 -16.12
N ARG A 281 -12.92 -26.47 -15.30
CA ARG A 281 -12.65 -26.70 -13.89
C ARG A 281 -11.44 -27.60 -13.67
N LYS A 282 -10.63 -27.29 -12.68
CA LYS A 282 -9.46 -28.06 -12.23
C LYS A 282 -9.64 -28.48 -10.77
N SER A 283 -8.98 -29.58 -10.41
CA SER A 283 -8.92 -30.05 -9.04
C SER A 283 -7.52 -30.57 -8.73
N HIS A 284 -7.08 -30.33 -7.50
CA HIS A 284 -5.83 -30.82 -6.93
C HIS A 284 -6.13 -31.46 -5.60
N GLN A 285 -5.49 -32.59 -5.34
CA GLN A 285 -5.62 -33.31 -4.08
C GLN A 285 -4.23 -33.58 -3.50
N THR A 286 -4.08 -33.38 -2.20
CA THR A 286 -2.86 -33.67 -1.47
C THR A 286 -3.17 -33.94 0.00
N THR A 287 -2.17 -34.26 0.79
CA THR A 287 -2.33 -34.43 2.25
C THR A 287 -1.22 -33.70 2.98
N VAL A 288 -1.48 -33.30 4.22
CA VAL A 288 -0.45 -32.74 5.11
C VAL A 288 -0.56 -33.38 6.48
N SER A 289 0.55 -33.93 6.97
CA SER A 289 0.62 -34.50 8.32
C SER A 289 0.92 -33.41 9.36
N GLY A 290 0.69 -33.73 10.63
CA GLY A 290 1.00 -32.85 11.75
C GLY A 290 2.45 -32.36 11.74
N GLY A 291 2.67 -31.09 12.05
CA GLY A 291 4.00 -30.48 12.06
C GLY A 291 4.59 -30.14 10.68
N LEU A 292 3.91 -30.50 9.58
CA LEU A 292 4.38 -30.28 8.21
C LEU A 292 3.60 -29.17 7.49
N SER A 293 4.07 -28.81 6.30
CA SER A 293 3.40 -27.89 5.39
C SER A 293 3.29 -28.52 4.01
N ALA A 294 2.22 -28.17 3.29
CA ALA A 294 2.02 -28.51 1.89
C ALA A 294 1.84 -27.24 1.05
N SER A 295 2.11 -27.32 -0.24
CA SER A 295 1.88 -26.22 -1.18
C SER A 295 1.21 -26.74 -2.45
N ILE A 296 0.24 -25.98 -2.94
CA ILE A 296 -0.38 -26.16 -4.24
C ILE A 296 0.00 -24.92 -5.06
N GLY A 297 0.96 -25.09 -5.96
CA GLY A 297 1.45 -24.03 -6.86
C GLY A 297 0.81 -24.09 -8.25
N ASP A 298 1.35 -23.30 -9.17
CA ASP A 298 0.96 -23.26 -10.59
C ASP A 298 -0.54 -23.06 -10.83
N ILE A 299 -1.24 -22.41 -9.89
CA ILE A 299 -2.63 -22.00 -10.09
C ILE A 299 -2.60 -20.81 -11.06
N PRO A 300 -3.22 -20.91 -12.25
CA PRO A 300 -3.15 -19.85 -13.26
C PRO A 300 -3.70 -18.51 -12.76
N LEU A 301 -3.18 -17.39 -13.29
CA LEU A 301 -3.62 -16.04 -12.88
C LEU A 301 -5.08 -15.73 -13.26
N ASP A 302 -5.63 -16.44 -14.24
CA ASP A 302 -7.02 -16.36 -14.68
C ASP A 302 -7.94 -17.33 -13.91
N ALA A 303 -7.44 -18.00 -12.87
CA ALA A 303 -8.24 -18.86 -12.02
C ALA A 303 -9.29 -18.07 -11.21
N SER A 304 -10.48 -18.65 -11.07
CA SER A 304 -11.59 -18.09 -10.28
C SER A 304 -12.29 -19.16 -9.46
N ASN A 305 -13.14 -18.75 -8.52
CA ASN A 305 -13.97 -19.63 -7.69
C ASN A 305 -13.18 -20.76 -7.00
N LEU A 306 -12.08 -20.40 -6.33
CA LEU A 306 -11.28 -21.38 -5.59
C LEU A 306 -12.08 -21.87 -4.39
N VAL A 307 -12.21 -23.19 -4.26
CA VAL A 307 -12.83 -23.87 -3.12
C VAL A 307 -11.80 -24.84 -2.56
N LEU A 308 -11.43 -24.63 -1.30
CA LEU A 308 -10.54 -25.50 -0.55
C LEU A 308 -11.34 -26.27 0.48
N ASP A 309 -11.40 -27.58 0.31
CA ASP A 309 -11.94 -28.53 1.27
C ASP A 309 -10.80 -29.20 2.03
N LEU A 310 -10.91 -29.19 3.37
CA LEU A 310 -9.93 -29.73 4.30
C LEU A 310 -10.63 -30.79 5.16
N SER A 311 -10.15 -32.03 5.15
CA SER A 311 -10.71 -33.12 5.96
C SER A 311 -9.68 -33.61 6.98
N PHE A 312 -9.91 -33.32 8.26
CA PHE A 312 -9.07 -33.73 9.37
C PHE A 312 -9.43 -35.16 9.75
N ARG A 313 -8.48 -36.10 9.54
CA ARG A 313 -8.73 -37.52 9.75
C ARG A 313 -8.96 -37.84 11.23
N GLY A 314 -10.14 -38.36 11.54
CA GLY A 314 -10.47 -38.93 12.85
C GLY A 314 -10.63 -40.45 12.80
N VAL A 315 -10.70 -41.08 13.97
CA VAL A 315 -10.85 -42.55 14.08
C VAL A 315 -12.29 -42.99 13.73
N PHE A 316 -13.29 -42.20 14.12
CA PHE A 316 -14.71 -42.51 13.91
C PHE A 316 -15.35 -41.67 12.81
N SER A 317 -14.99 -40.38 12.73
CA SER A 317 -15.42 -39.47 11.70
C SER A 317 -14.34 -38.42 11.44
N SER A 318 -14.21 -37.99 10.19
CA SER A 318 -13.35 -36.86 9.83
C SER A 318 -14.11 -35.56 9.98
N GLU A 319 -13.48 -34.55 10.56
CA GLU A 319 -14.02 -33.18 10.62
C GLU A 319 -13.63 -32.43 9.34
N SER A 320 -14.56 -31.69 8.72
CA SER A 320 -14.28 -30.96 7.49
C SER A 320 -14.39 -29.44 7.67
N LYS A 321 -13.46 -28.71 7.06
CA LYS A 321 -13.46 -27.24 6.97
C LYS A 321 -13.41 -26.82 5.50
N ARG A 322 -14.07 -25.72 5.17
CA ARG A 322 -14.13 -25.18 3.81
C ARG A 322 -13.74 -23.71 3.79
N LEU A 323 -12.88 -23.34 2.86
CA LEU A 323 -12.52 -21.95 2.54
C LEU A 323 -12.80 -21.68 1.05
N GLN A 324 -13.18 -20.45 0.73
CA GLN A 324 -13.54 -20.08 -0.64
C GLN A 324 -13.03 -18.68 -1.00
N TRP A 325 -12.49 -18.55 -2.21
CA TRP A 325 -12.04 -17.29 -2.80
C TRP A 325 -12.63 -17.13 -4.20
N SER A 326 -13.57 -16.20 -4.38
CA SER A 326 -14.22 -15.95 -5.67
C SER A 326 -13.24 -15.41 -6.72
N SER A 327 -12.33 -14.53 -6.32
CA SER A 327 -11.37 -13.87 -7.20
C SER A 327 -9.99 -13.81 -6.53
N PRO A 328 -9.15 -14.85 -6.69
CA PRO A 328 -7.76 -14.84 -6.20
C PRO A 328 -6.99 -13.63 -6.72
N ARG A 329 -7.22 -13.28 -7.99
CA ARG A 329 -6.58 -12.15 -8.66
C ARG A 329 -6.72 -10.81 -7.94
N GLY A 330 -7.82 -10.58 -7.22
CA GLY A 330 -8.01 -9.38 -6.40
C GLY A 330 -7.74 -9.58 -4.90
N GLN A 331 -7.57 -10.81 -4.45
CA GLN A 331 -7.48 -11.17 -3.03
C GLN A 331 -6.07 -11.63 -2.62
N TRP A 332 -5.31 -12.20 -3.54
CA TRP A 332 -3.98 -12.79 -3.32
C TRP A 332 -2.94 -11.85 -3.92
N VAL A 333 -2.87 -10.64 -3.37
CA VAL A 333 -2.12 -9.48 -3.90
C VAL A 333 -0.64 -9.80 -4.18
N GLY A 334 0.00 -10.63 -3.35
CA GLY A 334 1.39 -11.08 -3.54
C GLY A 334 1.56 -12.38 -4.33
N GLY A 335 0.49 -12.94 -4.89
CA GLY A 335 0.51 -14.24 -5.57
C GLY A 335 0.41 -15.45 -4.64
N VAL A 336 0.49 -15.25 -3.32
CA VAL A 336 0.52 -16.34 -2.33
C VAL A 336 -0.58 -16.13 -1.30
N ARG A 337 -1.21 -17.23 -0.88
CA ARG A 337 -2.18 -17.26 0.22
C ARG A 337 -1.81 -18.34 1.23
N HIS A 338 -2.03 -18.08 2.51
CA HIS A 338 -1.69 -19.02 3.58
C HIS A 338 -2.94 -19.48 4.32
N VAL A 339 -2.99 -20.79 4.58
CA VAL A 339 -3.98 -21.40 5.46
C VAL A 339 -3.28 -22.10 6.60
N ASP A 340 -3.53 -21.63 7.82
CA ASP A 340 -3.01 -22.24 9.03
C ASP A 340 -4.00 -23.27 9.57
N LEU A 341 -3.50 -24.47 9.80
CA LEU A 341 -4.24 -25.59 10.38
C LEU A 341 -3.85 -25.74 11.85
N TYR A 342 -4.85 -25.93 12.70
CA TYR A 342 -4.68 -26.12 14.14
C TYR A 342 -5.49 -27.33 14.63
N GLY A 343 -5.04 -27.92 15.73
CA GLY A 343 -5.75 -28.97 16.45
C GLY A 343 -4.80 -30.06 16.96
N VAL A 344 -4.95 -30.42 18.23
CA VAL A 344 -4.23 -31.55 18.85
C VAL A 344 -5.19 -32.74 18.91
N TRP A 345 -4.78 -33.90 18.39
CA TRP A 345 -5.59 -35.10 18.36
C TRP A 345 -5.67 -35.76 19.74
N PRO A 346 -6.85 -36.24 20.20
CA PRO A 346 -8.18 -36.06 19.63
C PRO A 346 -8.87 -34.82 20.24
N GLY A 347 -8.87 -33.70 19.51
CA GLY A 347 -9.41 -32.42 19.95
C GLY A 347 -9.93 -31.57 18.80
N GLU A 348 -10.43 -30.38 19.10
CA GLU A 348 -11.06 -29.50 18.10
C GLU A 348 -10.08 -29.07 17.01
N THR A 349 -10.58 -29.00 15.76
CA THR A 349 -9.79 -28.59 14.60
C THR A 349 -10.20 -27.21 14.10
N ARG A 350 -9.22 -26.48 13.55
CA ARG A 350 -9.45 -25.16 12.98
C ARG A 350 -8.60 -24.97 11.73
N ALA A 351 -9.16 -24.26 10.76
CA ALA A 351 -8.46 -23.75 9.60
C ALA A 351 -8.66 -22.23 9.52
N VAL A 352 -7.58 -21.48 9.31
CA VAL A 352 -7.59 -20.02 9.27
C VAL A 352 -6.93 -19.55 7.99
N ASP A 353 -7.68 -18.83 7.16
CA ASP A 353 -7.10 -17.99 6.11
C ASP A 353 -6.39 -16.81 6.79
N VAL A 354 -5.06 -16.82 6.72
CA VAL A 354 -4.19 -15.90 7.46
C VAL A 354 -4.41 -14.46 7.00
N GLU A 355 -4.74 -14.27 5.73
CA GLU A 355 -4.92 -12.97 5.11
C GLU A 355 -6.40 -12.53 5.02
N ALA A 356 -7.36 -13.27 5.60
CA ALA A 356 -8.79 -12.93 5.56
C ALA A 356 -9.17 -11.62 6.28
N GLY A 357 -8.28 -11.07 7.12
CA GLY A 357 -8.49 -9.83 7.90
C GLY A 357 -7.67 -8.61 7.45
N VAL A 358 -6.91 -8.71 6.35
CA VAL A 358 -5.98 -7.65 5.89
C VAL A 358 -6.53 -6.89 4.66
N ALA A 359 -7.85 -6.89 4.48
CA ALA A 359 -8.52 -6.45 3.23
C ALA A 359 -8.40 -4.96 2.95
#